data_AF-A0A7C5XYY0-F1
#
_entry.id   AF-A0A7C5XYY0-F1
#
_cell.length_a   1.000
_cell.length_b   1.000
_cell.length_c   1.000
_cell.angle_alpha   90.00
_cell.angle_beta   90.00
_cell.angle_gamma   90.00
#
_symmetry.space_group_name_H-M   'P 1'
#
loop_
_entity.id
_entity.type
_entity.pdbx_description
1 polymer ?
#
loop_
_entity_poly.entity_id
_entity_poly.type
_entity_poly.pdbx_seq_one_letter_code
_entity_poly.pdbx_strand_id
1 'polypeptide(L)'
;MARLKTRNETFGRLFNYANNGITLTGIVIATVAALTIIIFILAELAGGFHNPYIGIFAYLVLPAIFVIGLLIIPVGMWRRRKRLIAEGASLAEMAEYPRLDFNDPHLRRIAFTVLALTAVNAIILGSTSYLAVDEMDTVEFCGTTCHTVMQPEYTAYQESPHSRVRCVQCHIGPGASWFVRSKIDGLRQVWKTVWGTYHRPIETPIHNLR
;
A
#
# COMPACT_ATOMS: atom_id res chain seq x y z
N MET A 1 -40.48 -15.59 -14.77
CA MET A 1 -39.76 -16.58 -13.93
C MET A 1 -38.35 -16.93 -14.45
N ALA A 2 -38.14 -17.19 -15.75
CA ALA A 2 -36.81 -17.55 -16.30
C ALA A 2 -35.68 -16.52 -16.01
N ARG A 3 -35.97 -15.22 -16.11
CA ARG A 3 -35.00 -14.13 -15.89
C ARG A 3 -34.50 -13.99 -14.43
N LEU A 4 -35.28 -14.48 -13.46
CA LEU A 4 -34.90 -14.50 -12.04
C LEU A 4 -33.98 -15.69 -11.72
N LYS A 5 -34.25 -16.85 -12.35
CA LYS A 5 -33.44 -18.07 -12.20
C LYS A 5 -32.01 -17.88 -12.73
N THR A 6 -31.88 -17.28 -13.92
CA THR A 6 -30.57 -16.97 -14.52
C THR A 6 -29.76 -15.98 -13.70
N ARG A 7 -30.42 -15.00 -13.04
CA ARG A 7 -29.74 -14.01 -12.20
C ARG A 7 -29.16 -14.64 -10.94
N ASN A 8 -29.88 -15.56 -10.31
CA ASN A 8 -29.42 -16.31 -9.14
C ASN A 8 -28.25 -17.24 -9.47
N GLU A 9 -28.28 -17.93 -10.61
CA GLU A 9 -27.18 -18.79 -11.07
C GLU A 9 -25.90 -18.01 -11.37
N THR A 10 -26.04 -16.81 -11.95
CA THR A 10 -24.89 -15.94 -12.26
C THR A 10 -24.25 -15.41 -10.97
N PHE A 11 -25.07 -15.02 -9.99
CA PHE A 11 -24.60 -14.54 -8.70
C PHE A 11 -23.97 -15.66 -7.87
N GLY A 12 -24.54 -16.88 -7.90
CA GLY A 12 -23.97 -18.06 -7.25
C GLY A 12 -22.60 -18.43 -7.79
N ARG A 13 -22.41 -18.36 -9.11
CA ARG A 13 -21.09 -18.53 -9.74
C ARG A 13 -20.08 -17.50 -9.26
N LEU A 14 -20.48 -16.24 -9.17
CA LEU A 14 -19.60 -15.16 -8.72
C LEU A 14 -19.12 -15.39 -7.28
N PHE A 15 -20.05 -15.75 -6.38
CA PHE A 15 -19.74 -16.03 -4.98
C PHE A 15 -18.88 -17.29 -4.80
N ASN A 16 -19.15 -18.36 -5.55
CA ASN A 16 -18.35 -19.57 -5.51
C ASN A 16 -16.92 -19.30 -6.00
N TYR A 17 -16.75 -18.51 -7.08
CA TYR A 17 -15.43 -18.10 -7.54
C TYR A 17 -14.70 -17.24 -6.51
N ALA A 18 -15.41 -16.37 -5.78
CA ALA A 18 -14.83 -15.57 -4.71
C ALA A 18 -14.47 -16.37 -3.45
N ASN A 19 -15.01 -17.58 -3.29
CA ASN A 19 -14.75 -18.45 -2.14
C ASN A 19 -13.41 -19.19 -2.25
N ASN A 20 -12.32 -18.43 -2.17
CA ASN A 20 -10.96 -18.95 -2.13
C ASN A 20 -10.04 -18.01 -1.34
N GLY A 21 -8.94 -18.55 -0.81
CA GLY A 21 -8.00 -17.79 0.02
C GLY A 21 -7.39 -16.56 -0.68
N ILE A 22 -7.11 -16.63 -1.98
CA ILE A 22 -6.52 -15.50 -2.74
C ILE A 22 -7.52 -14.34 -2.83
N THR A 23 -8.77 -14.64 -3.20
CA THR A 23 -9.81 -13.61 -3.24
C THR A 23 -10.09 -13.04 -1.86
N LEU A 24 -10.10 -13.88 -0.81
CA LEU A 24 -10.25 -13.41 0.57
C LEU A 24 -9.12 -12.46 0.97
N THR A 25 -7.85 -12.77 0.64
CA THR A 25 -6.72 -11.88 0.87
C THR A 25 -6.91 -10.53 0.15
N GLY A 26 -7.35 -10.55 -1.11
CA GLY A 26 -7.65 -9.32 -1.86
C GLY A 26 -8.74 -8.48 -1.21
N ILE A 27 -9.83 -9.11 -0.76
CA ILE A 27 -10.93 -8.45 -0.03
C ILE A 27 -10.39 -7.82 1.26
N VAL A 28 -9.65 -8.57 2.08
CA VAL A 28 -9.09 -8.05 3.34
C VAL A 28 -8.18 -6.86 3.07
N ILE A 29 -7.23 -6.96 2.12
CA ILE A 29 -6.32 -5.85 1.78
C ILE A 29 -7.11 -4.60 1.34
N ALA A 30 -8.08 -4.77 0.43
CA ALA A 30 -8.89 -3.65 -0.05
C ALA A 30 -9.74 -3.03 1.07
N THR A 31 -10.37 -3.84 1.92
CA THR A 31 -11.19 -3.34 3.03
C THR A 31 -10.33 -2.63 4.09
N VAL A 32 -9.20 -3.21 4.50
CA VAL A 32 -8.23 -2.58 5.41
C VAL A 32 -7.81 -1.22 4.84
N ALA A 33 -7.34 -1.18 3.59
CA ALA A 33 -6.87 0.05 2.96
C ALA A 33 -7.98 1.11 2.86
N ALA A 34 -9.20 0.72 2.46
CA ALA A 34 -10.33 1.64 2.39
C ALA A 34 -10.69 2.24 3.74
N LEU A 35 -10.72 1.44 4.80
CA LEU A 35 -11.00 1.91 6.15
C LEU A 35 -9.89 2.86 6.64
N THR A 36 -8.62 2.54 6.39
CA THR A 36 -7.51 3.43 6.73
C THR A 36 -7.63 4.76 5.98
N ILE A 37 -7.95 4.75 4.68
CA ILE A 37 -8.17 5.97 3.88
C ILE A 37 -9.27 6.84 4.52
N ILE A 38 -10.41 6.23 4.86
CA ILE A 38 -11.54 6.96 5.47
C ILE A 38 -11.11 7.60 6.80
N ILE A 39 -10.43 6.86 7.67
CA ILE A 39 -9.96 7.38 8.97
C ILE A 39 -8.99 8.54 8.77
N PHE A 40 -8.05 8.43 7.83
CA PHE A 40 -7.11 9.50 7.52
C PHE A 40 -7.81 10.75 6.99
N ILE A 41 -8.78 10.60 6.08
CA ILE A 41 -9.59 11.72 5.57
C ILE A 41 -10.35 12.41 6.71
N LEU A 42 -10.98 11.64 7.61
CA LEU A 42 -11.72 12.21 8.74
C LEU A 42 -10.80 12.96 9.71
N ALA A 43 -9.62 12.41 10.00
CA ALA A 43 -8.65 13.05 10.87
C ALA A 43 -8.03 14.32 10.25
N GLU A 44 -7.87 14.35 8.92
CA GLU A 44 -7.47 15.56 8.19
C GLU A 44 -8.55 16.65 8.26
N LEU A 45 -9.82 16.30 8.03
CA LEU A 45 -10.94 17.24 8.15
C LEU A 45 -11.12 17.80 9.57
N ALA A 46 -10.71 17.06 10.59
CA ALA A 46 -10.70 17.50 11.98
C ALA A 46 -9.53 18.44 12.32
N GLY A 47 -8.66 18.77 11.37
CA GLY A 47 -7.47 19.61 11.59
C GLY A 47 -6.34 18.89 12.34
N GLY A 48 -6.36 17.56 12.39
CA GLY A 48 -5.42 16.76 13.18
C GLY A 48 -4.00 16.71 12.63
N PHE A 49 -3.77 17.19 11.40
CA PHE A 49 -2.54 16.92 10.66
C PHE A 49 -1.87 18.21 10.16
N HIS A 50 -0.69 18.50 10.72
CA HIS A 50 0.19 19.60 10.30
C HIS A 50 1.41 19.10 9.50
N ASN A 51 1.51 17.78 9.24
CA ASN A 51 2.66 17.19 8.55
C ASN A 51 2.39 17.05 7.04
N PRO A 52 3.22 17.64 6.16
CA PRO A 52 3.09 17.53 4.70
C PRO A 52 3.14 16.09 4.14
N TYR A 53 3.62 15.10 4.90
CA TYR A 53 3.70 13.70 4.45
C TYR A 53 2.40 12.92 4.57
N ILE A 54 1.44 13.42 5.37
CA ILE A 54 0.16 12.75 5.57
C ILE A 54 -0.66 12.70 4.29
N GLY A 55 -0.63 13.78 3.51
CA GLY A 55 -1.28 13.82 2.22
C GLY A 55 -0.74 12.74 1.28
N ILE A 56 0.57 12.50 1.23
CA ILE A 56 1.08 11.47 0.31
C ILE A 56 0.70 10.06 0.77
N PHE A 57 0.78 9.80 2.06
CA PHE A 57 0.39 8.49 2.58
C PHE A 57 -1.10 8.21 2.34
N ALA A 58 -1.97 9.20 2.62
CA ALA A 58 -3.41 9.13 2.43
C ALA A 58 -3.84 9.10 0.95
N TYR A 59 -3.19 9.88 0.09
CA TYR A 59 -3.63 10.10 -1.30
C TYR A 59 -2.89 9.27 -2.34
N LEU A 60 -1.82 8.54 -1.96
CA LEU A 60 -1.07 7.71 -2.91
C LEU A 60 -0.83 6.28 -2.41
N VAL A 61 -0.19 6.11 -1.26
CA VAL A 61 0.25 4.79 -0.80
C VAL A 61 -0.95 3.91 -0.46
N LEU A 62 -1.87 4.42 0.36
CA LEU A 62 -3.08 3.67 0.71
C LEU A 62 -3.97 3.40 -0.51
N PRO A 63 -4.21 4.35 -1.44
CA PRO A 63 -4.88 4.06 -2.70
C PRO A 63 -4.18 3.00 -3.56
N ALA A 64 -2.85 2.99 -3.62
CA ALA A 64 -2.12 1.95 -4.35
C ALA A 64 -2.33 0.55 -3.74
N ILE A 65 -2.26 0.43 -2.41
CA ILE A 65 -2.57 -0.83 -1.69
C ILE A 65 -4.02 -1.26 -1.93
N PHE A 66 -4.95 -0.30 -1.91
CA PHE A 66 -6.35 -0.55 -2.22
C PHE A 66 -6.53 -1.12 -3.62
N VAL A 67 -5.90 -0.52 -4.63
CA VAL A 67 -5.93 -1.00 -6.03
C VAL A 67 -5.30 -2.40 -6.14
N ILE A 68 -4.18 -2.66 -5.47
CA ILE A 68 -3.57 -4.00 -5.45
C ILE A 68 -4.54 -5.03 -4.85
N GLY A 69 -5.19 -4.71 -3.73
CA GLY A 69 -6.24 -5.54 -3.14
C GLY A 69 -7.38 -5.84 -4.14
N LEU A 70 -7.87 -4.81 -4.84
CA LEU A 70 -8.89 -4.94 -5.87
C LEU A 70 -8.46 -5.80 -7.06
N LEU A 71 -7.18 -5.77 -7.45
CA LEU A 71 -6.65 -6.60 -8.53
C LEU A 71 -6.46 -8.08 -8.11
N ILE A 72 -6.16 -8.35 -6.85
CA ILE A 72 -6.04 -9.72 -6.33
C ILE A 72 -7.39 -10.46 -6.36
N ILE A 73 -8.50 -9.75 -6.13
CA ILE A 73 -9.86 -10.32 -6.14
C ILE A 73 -10.18 -11.07 -7.46
N PRO A 74 -10.15 -10.43 -8.65
CA PRO A 74 -10.44 -11.09 -9.91
C PRO A 74 -9.39 -12.14 -10.28
N VAL A 75 -8.12 -11.98 -9.84
CA VAL A 75 -7.08 -13.00 -10.03
C VAL A 75 -7.42 -14.28 -9.26
N GLY A 76 -7.83 -14.16 -7.99
CA GLY A 76 -8.28 -15.30 -7.18
C GLY A 76 -9.50 -15.98 -7.79
N MET A 77 -10.49 -15.19 -8.22
CA MET A 77 -11.70 -15.70 -8.88
C MET A 77 -11.37 -16.43 -10.19
N TRP A 78 -10.46 -15.88 -11.00
CA TRP A 78 -10.04 -16.49 -12.26
C TRP A 78 -9.29 -17.81 -12.04
N ARG A 79 -8.38 -17.88 -11.05
CA ARG A 79 -7.68 -19.13 -10.69
C ARG A 79 -8.65 -20.18 -10.17
N ARG A 80 -9.60 -19.80 -9.31
CA ARG A 80 -10.65 -20.72 -8.80
C ARG A 80 -11.53 -21.23 -9.92
N ARG A 81 -11.96 -20.36 -10.84
CA ARG A 81 -12.72 -20.74 -12.03
C ARG A 81 -11.93 -21.71 -12.92
N LYS A 82 -10.67 -21.42 -13.23
CA LYS A 82 -9.83 -22.33 -14.02
C LYS A 82 -9.67 -23.70 -13.37
N ARG A 83 -9.51 -23.74 -12.05
CA ARG A 83 -9.44 -24.98 -11.29
C ARG A 83 -10.74 -25.79 -11.37
N LEU A 84 -11.90 -25.16 -11.16
CA LEU A 84 -13.20 -25.84 -11.25
C LEU A 84 -13.47 -26.40 -12.66
N ILE A 85 -13.08 -25.67 -13.71
CA ILE A 85 -13.18 -26.16 -15.10
C ILE A 85 -12.25 -27.36 -15.33
N ALA A 86 -11.01 -27.30 -14.83
CA ALA A 86 -10.05 -28.40 -14.96
C ALA A 86 -10.48 -29.66 -14.18
N GLU A 87 -11.17 -29.50 -13.05
CA GLU A 87 -11.74 -30.59 -12.24
C GLU A 87 -13.05 -31.14 -12.83
N GLY A 88 -13.57 -30.58 -13.92
CA GLY A 88 -14.79 -31.05 -14.59
C GLY A 88 -16.08 -30.72 -13.85
N ALA A 89 -16.07 -29.69 -12.98
CA ALA A 89 -17.22 -29.32 -12.18
C ALA A 89 -18.46 -29.01 -13.05
N SER A 90 -19.60 -29.55 -12.65
CA SER A 90 -20.88 -29.32 -13.33
C SER A 90 -21.33 -27.85 -13.22
N LEU A 91 -22.23 -27.43 -14.12
CA LEU A 91 -22.82 -26.08 -14.08
C LEU A 91 -23.57 -25.78 -12.78
N ALA A 92 -24.07 -26.83 -12.12
CA ALA A 92 -24.76 -26.75 -10.82
C ALA A 92 -23.75 -26.54 -9.68
N GLU A 93 -22.67 -27.33 -9.63
CA GLU A 93 -21.60 -27.17 -8.64
C GLU A 93 -20.90 -25.81 -8.78
N MET A 94 -20.69 -25.33 -10.00
CA MET A 94 -20.15 -23.98 -10.23
C MET A 94 -21.10 -22.87 -9.77
N ALA A 95 -22.41 -23.11 -9.73
CA ALA A 95 -23.42 -22.13 -9.32
C ALA A 95 -23.87 -22.29 -7.87
N GLU A 96 -23.32 -23.24 -7.12
CA GLU A 96 -23.72 -23.50 -5.74
C GLU A 96 -23.40 -22.30 -4.85
N TYR A 97 -24.45 -21.78 -4.21
CA TYR A 97 -24.37 -20.58 -3.39
C TYR A 97 -23.86 -20.94 -1.99
N PRO A 98 -22.82 -20.27 -1.46
CA PRO A 98 -22.43 -20.47 -0.07
C PRO A 98 -23.57 -20.01 0.85
N ARG A 99 -24.01 -20.88 1.76
CA ARG A 99 -25.07 -20.56 2.73
C ARG A 99 -24.49 -19.68 3.83
N LEU A 100 -24.62 -18.37 3.69
CA LEU A 100 -24.28 -17.41 4.74
C LEU A 100 -25.47 -17.28 5.70
N ASP A 101 -25.49 -18.10 6.74
CA ASP A 101 -26.48 -18.00 7.82
C ASP A 101 -25.98 -17.06 8.92
N PHE A 102 -26.44 -15.80 8.90
CA PHE A 102 -26.05 -14.81 9.91
C PHE A 102 -26.71 -15.04 11.28
N ASN A 103 -27.62 -16.00 11.42
CA ASN A 103 -28.09 -16.44 12.73
C ASN A 103 -27.10 -17.40 13.41
N ASP A 104 -26.12 -17.94 12.66
CA ASP A 104 -25.05 -18.75 13.24
C ASP A 104 -24.12 -17.88 14.12
N PRO A 105 -24.06 -18.15 15.44
CA PRO A 105 -23.17 -17.43 16.35
C PRO A 105 -21.69 -17.56 15.96
N HIS A 106 -21.30 -18.68 15.34
CA HIS A 106 -19.94 -18.93 14.90
C HIS A 106 -19.57 -18.04 13.72
N LEU A 107 -20.43 -17.95 12.69
CA LEU A 107 -20.23 -17.04 11.55
C LEU A 107 -20.16 -15.58 12.01
N ARG A 108 -21.04 -15.16 12.93
CA ARG A 108 -21.01 -13.81 13.51
C ARG A 108 -19.69 -13.53 14.22
N ARG A 109 -19.23 -14.44 15.07
CA ARG A 109 -17.97 -14.27 15.80
C ARG A 109 -16.78 -14.18 14.85
N ILE A 110 -16.72 -15.04 13.82
CA ILE A 110 -15.67 -14.95 12.79
C ILE A 110 -15.72 -13.60 12.09
N ALA A 111 -16.90 -13.17 11.63
CA ALA A 111 -17.04 -11.89 10.93
C ALA A 111 -16.60 -10.71 11.79
N PHE A 112 -17.02 -10.66 13.06
CA PHE A 112 -16.59 -9.62 14.01
C PHE A 112 -15.08 -9.66 14.26
N THR A 113 -14.50 -10.83 14.48
CA THR A 113 -13.06 -10.98 14.71
C THR A 113 -12.27 -10.54 13.48
N VAL A 114 -12.67 -10.95 12.28
CA VAL A 114 -12.03 -10.53 11.03
C VAL A 114 -12.11 -9.00 10.87
N LEU A 115 -13.28 -8.40 11.12
CA LEU A 115 -13.45 -6.96 11.03
C LEU A 115 -12.58 -6.21 12.06
N ALA A 116 -12.54 -6.68 13.30
CA ALA A 116 -11.74 -6.07 14.37
C ALA A 116 -10.24 -6.16 14.06
N LEU A 117 -9.75 -7.34 13.67
CA LEU A 117 -8.34 -7.53 13.29
C LEU A 117 -7.97 -6.73 12.04
N THR A 118 -8.89 -6.60 11.08
CA THR A 118 -8.75 -5.73 9.90
C THR A 118 -8.54 -4.28 10.33
N ALA A 119 -9.35 -3.77 11.25
CA ALA A 119 -9.22 -2.41 11.76
C ALA A 119 -7.90 -2.20 12.53
N VAL A 120 -7.49 -3.15 13.36
CA VAL A 120 -6.21 -3.09 14.08
C VAL A 120 -5.02 -3.08 13.10
N ASN A 121 -5.03 -3.96 12.11
CA ASN A 121 -3.98 -4.01 11.08
C ASN A 121 -3.93 -2.71 10.25
N ALA A 122 -5.09 -2.12 9.94
CA ALA A 122 -5.19 -0.82 9.28
C ALA A 122 -4.46 0.28 10.05
N ILE A 123 -4.66 0.34 11.37
CA ILE A 123 -4.03 1.32 12.25
C ILE A 123 -2.52 1.08 12.33
N ILE A 124 -2.09 -0.16 12.53
CA ILE A 124 -0.66 -0.53 12.62
C ILE A 124 0.03 -0.19 11.31
N LEU A 125 -0.44 -0.71 10.18
CA LEU A 125 0.18 -0.48 8.87
C LEU A 125 0.19 1.00 8.49
N GLY A 126 -0.91 1.71 8.77
CA GLY A 126 -1.02 3.14 8.51
C GLY A 126 0.00 3.96 9.31
N SER A 127 0.06 3.73 10.63
CA SER A 127 0.97 4.44 11.51
C SER A 127 2.44 4.09 11.27
N THR A 128 2.78 2.82 11.12
CA THR A 128 4.15 2.38 10.83
C THR A 128 4.66 2.93 9.51
N SER A 129 3.84 2.92 8.47
CA SER A 129 4.27 3.43 7.15
C SER A 129 4.46 4.95 7.16
N TYR A 130 3.61 5.70 7.88
CA TYR A 130 3.81 7.13 8.08
C TYR A 130 5.14 7.42 8.79
N LEU A 131 5.41 6.73 9.91
CA LEU A 131 6.66 6.87 10.65
C LEU A 131 7.88 6.51 9.79
N ALA A 132 7.80 5.45 8.99
CA ALA A 132 8.88 5.05 8.09
C ALA A 132 9.18 6.11 7.03
N VAL A 133 8.15 6.72 6.45
CA VAL A 133 8.33 7.79 5.44
C VAL A 133 8.92 9.06 6.05
N ASP A 134 8.43 9.48 7.22
CA ASP A 134 8.93 10.67 7.91
C ASP A 134 10.39 10.48 8.35
N GLU A 135 10.75 9.27 8.80
CA GLU A 135 12.14 8.91 9.10
C GLU A 135 13.02 8.98 7.84
N MET A 136 12.53 8.51 6.69
CA MET A 136 13.30 8.59 5.43
C MET A 136 13.58 10.02 4.94
N ASP A 137 12.94 11.02 5.55
CA ASP A 137 13.13 12.44 5.24
C ASP A 137 13.96 13.18 6.31
N THR A 138 14.49 12.46 7.30
CA THR A 138 15.41 13.00 8.31
C THR A 138 16.82 13.14 7.74
N VAL A 139 17.57 14.09 8.32
CA VAL A 139 18.99 14.27 8.00
C VAL A 139 19.79 13.02 8.41
N GLU A 140 19.43 12.40 9.53
CA GLU A 140 20.08 11.19 10.03
C GLU A 140 19.94 10.05 9.03
N PHE A 141 18.73 9.79 8.53
CA PHE A 141 18.52 8.77 7.51
C PHE A 141 19.34 9.07 6.25
N CYS A 142 19.23 10.28 5.70
CA CYS A 142 19.93 10.65 4.46
C CYS A 142 21.46 10.59 4.60
N GLY A 143 22.02 11.06 5.72
CA GLY A 143 23.46 11.22 5.90
C GLY A 143 24.18 9.98 6.44
N THR A 144 23.50 9.18 7.26
CA THR A 144 24.16 8.12 8.03
C THR A 144 23.84 6.70 7.55
N THR A 145 22.68 6.49 6.93
CA THR A 145 22.26 5.14 6.49
C THR A 145 23.20 4.58 5.42
N CYS A 146 23.41 5.35 4.36
CA CYS A 146 24.35 5.01 3.30
C CYS A 146 25.71 5.68 3.54
N HIS A 147 26.27 5.50 4.74
CA HIS A 147 27.47 6.24 5.20
C HIS A 147 28.59 6.29 4.15
N THR A 148 28.91 5.21 3.43
CA THR A 148 30.02 5.24 2.44
C THR A 148 29.76 6.20 1.27
N VAL A 149 28.51 6.27 0.79
CA VAL A 149 28.14 7.07 -0.39
C VAL A 149 27.75 8.49 0.01
N MET A 150 27.18 8.66 1.21
CA MET A 150 26.63 9.93 1.67
C MET A 150 27.55 10.70 2.63
N GLN A 151 28.69 10.13 3.07
CA GLN A 151 29.60 10.80 3.99
C GLN A 151 30.03 12.20 3.50
N PRO A 152 30.45 12.38 2.23
CA PRO A 152 30.91 13.70 1.77
C PRO A 152 29.81 14.77 1.88
N GLU A 153 28.60 14.44 1.45
CA GLU A 153 27.43 15.31 1.49
C GLU A 153 26.99 15.58 2.94
N TYR A 154 27.05 14.58 3.81
CA TYR A 154 26.68 14.73 5.21
C TYR A 154 27.67 15.62 5.97
N THR A 155 28.97 15.47 5.72
CA THR A 155 30.00 16.36 6.29
C THR A 155 29.82 17.80 5.77
N ALA A 156 29.62 17.99 4.46
CA ALA A 156 29.36 19.31 3.90
C ALA A 156 28.09 19.95 4.47
N TYR A 157 27.03 19.16 4.67
CA TYR A 157 25.79 19.62 5.30
C TYR A 157 26.04 20.16 6.72
N GLN A 158 26.78 19.43 7.55
CA GLN A 158 27.07 19.81 8.94
C GLN A 158 27.83 21.13 9.06
N GLU A 159 28.76 21.39 8.13
CA GLU A 159 29.56 22.62 8.10
C GLU A 159 28.86 23.78 7.36
N SER A 160 27.70 23.53 6.75
CA SER A 160 26.98 24.54 5.99
C SER A 160 26.08 25.44 6.86
N PRO A 161 25.73 26.65 6.37
CA PRO A 161 24.66 27.47 6.96
C PRO A 161 23.28 26.78 7.00
N HIS A 162 23.11 25.68 6.25
CA HIS A 162 21.87 24.92 6.13
C HIS A 162 21.83 23.68 7.04
N SER A 163 22.80 23.51 7.95
CA SER A 163 22.87 22.38 8.91
C SER A 163 21.68 22.24 9.86
N ARG A 164 20.69 23.14 9.77
CA ARG A 164 19.48 23.20 10.60
C ARG A 164 18.19 22.96 9.81
N VAL A 165 18.27 22.68 8.51
CA VAL A 165 17.12 22.38 7.66
C VAL A 165 17.22 20.98 7.11
N ARG A 166 16.10 20.25 6.96
CA ARG A 166 16.13 18.88 6.45
C ARG A 166 16.59 18.88 4.99
N CYS A 167 17.37 17.87 4.59
CA CYS A 167 17.86 17.69 3.21
C CYS A 167 16.72 17.81 2.18
N VAL A 168 15.57 17.21 2.51
CA VAL A 168 14.39 17.17 1.66
C VAL A 168 13.73 18.53 1.43
N GLN A 169 13.95 19.53 2.29
CA GLN A 169 13.39 20.87 2.10
C GLN A 169 13.98 21.57 0.88
N CYS A 170 15.16 21.15 0.42
CA CYS A 170 15.81 21.66 -0.78
C CYS A 170 15.87 20.61 -1.90
N HIS A 171 16.08 19.33 -1.57
CA HIS A 171 16.32 18.27 -2.55
C HIS A 171 15.08 17.51 -3.02
N ILE A 172 13.93 17.69 -2.36
CA ILE A 172 12.64 17.14 -2.82
C ILE A 172 11.73 18.31 -3.15
N GLY A 173 11.32 18.39 -4.43
CA GLY A 173 10.40 19.43 -4.89
C GLY A 173 9.06 19.37 -4.15
N PRO A 174 8.31 20.49 -4.10
CA PRO A 174 7.02 20.52 -3.42
C PRO A 174 5.99 19.63 -4.12
N GLY A 175 5.07 19.08 -3.33
CA GLY A 175 3.92 18.33 -3.83
C GLY A 175 4.15 16.83 -4.02
N ALA A 176 3.04 16.11 -4.23
CA ALA A 176 3.04 14.65 -4.22
C ALA A 176 3.89 14.04 -5.35
N SER A 177 3.90 14.62 -6.55
CA SER A 177 4.64 14.07 -7.68
C SER A 177 6.16 14.02 -7.45
N TRP A 178 6.73 15.09 -6.89
CA TRP A 178 8.15 15.16 -6.56
C TRP A 178 8.53 14.24 -5.40
N PHE A 179 7.64 14.11 -4.41
CA PHE A 179 7.83 13.13 -3.35
C PHE A 179 7.86 11.69 -3.90
N VAL A 180 6.90 11.31 -4.77
CA VAL A 180 6.89 9.94 -5.34
C VAL A 180 8.16 9.69 -6.14
N ARG A 181 8.52 10.67 -6.96
CA ARG A 181 9.72 10.59 -7.78
C ARG A 181 10.97 10.41 -6.92
N SER A 182 11.13 11.17 -5.84
CA SER A 182 12.30 11.06 -4.98
C SER A 182 12.40 9.70 -4.30
N LYS A 183 11.28 9.08 -3.89
CA LYS A 183 11.30 7.72 -3.33
C LYS A 183 11.64 6.65 -4.37
N ILE A 184 11.14 6.79 -5.60
CA ILE A 184 11.51 5.88 -6.71
C ILE A 184 12.99 6.05 -7.07
N ASP A 185 13.50 7.28 -7.11
CA ASP A 185 14.92 7.57 -7.33
C ASP A 185 15.77 7.02 -6.18
N GLY A 186 15.29 7.10 -4.94
CA GLY A 186 15.89 6.47 -3.76
C GLY A 186 16.00 4.95 -3.90
N LEU A 187 14.96 4.26 -4.41
CA LEU A 187 15.05 2.81 -4.69
C LEU A 187 16.14 2.48 -5.70
N ARG A 188 16.33 3.33 -6.72
CA ARG A 188 17.43 3.17 -7.69
C ARG A 188 18.79 3.41 -7.03
N GLN A 189 18.89 4.36 -6.11
CA GLN A 189 20.11 4.62 -5.36
C GLN A 189 20.45 3.43 -4.44
N VAL A 190 19.48 2.90 -3.68
CA VAL A 190 19.67 1.68 -2.88
C VAL A 190 20.15 0.53 -3.74
N TRP A 191 19.54 0.30 -4.91
CA TRP A 191 20.00 -0.72 -5.85
C TRP A 191 21.46 -0.48 -6.28
N LYS A 192 21.80 0.73 -6.73
CA LYS A 192 23.19 1.03 -7.13
C LYS A 192 24.17 0.83 -5.97
N THR A 193 23.80 1.21 -4.75
CA THR A 193 24.63 1.06 -3.55
C THR A 193 24.83 -0.41 -3.17
N VAL A 194 23.76 -1.21 -3.15
CA VAL A 194 23.80 -2.65 -2.81
C VAL A 194 24.65 -3.43 -3.81
N TRP A 195 24.52 -3.14 -5.10
CA TRP A 195 25.29 -3.82 -6.15
C TRP A 195 26.63 -3.14 -6.48
N GLY A 196 26.98 -2.04 -5.81
CA GLY A 196 28.23 -1.31 -6.04
C GLY A 196 28.36 -0.66 -7.43
N THR A 197 27.26 -0.48 -8.17
CA THR A 197 27.24 0.03 -9.55
C THR A 197 27.04 1.55 -9.64
N TYR A 198 27.35 2.30 -8.58
CA TYR A 198 27.34 3.75 -8.60
C TYR A 198 28.63 4.33 -9.21
N HIS A 199 28.55 5.51 -9.80
CA HIS A 199 29.70 6.18 -10.39
C HIS A 199 30.71 6.63 -9.32
N ARG A 200 31.99 6.62 -9.70
CA ARG A 200 33.11 7.13 -8.90
C ARG A 200 33.93 8.08 -9.79
N PRO A 201 34.20 9.34 -9.37
CA PRO A 201 33.78 9.95 -8.11
C PRO A 201 32.25 10.15 -8.01
N ILE A 202 31.74 10.29 -6.79
CA ILE A 202 30.33 10.62 -6.55
C ILE A 202 30.15 12.09 -6.96
N GLU A 203 29.38 12.31 -8.03
CA GLU A 203 29.12 13.64 -8.54
C GLU A 203 28.01 14.32 -7.72
N THR A 204 28.15 15.62 -7.47
CA THR A 204 27.05 16.39 -6.92
C THR A 204 25.93 16.49 -7.96
N PRO A 205 24.65 16.29 -7.58
CA PRO A 205 23.53 16.38 -8.52
C PRO A 205 23.28 17.81 -9.02
N ILE A 206 24.04 18.79 -8.52
CA ILE A 206 23.89 20.20 -8.84
C ILE A 206 24.92 20.56 -9.92
N HIS A 207 24.54 20.35 -11.18
CA HIS A 207 25.40 20.71 -12.31
C HIS A 207 25.43 22.23 -12.58
N ASN A 208 24.48 23.01 -12.04
CA ASN A 208 24.45 24.48 -12.12
C ASN A 208 23.74 25.08 -10.90
N LEU A 209 24.41 26.04 -10.22
CA LEU A 209 23.86 26.88 -9.13
C LEU A 209 23.49 28.28 -9.65
N ARG A 210 22.79 28.37 -10.79
CA ARG A 210 22.32 29.64 -11.36
C ARG A 210 20.84 29.60 -11.66
#